data_AF-A0A8I2G253-F1
#
_entry.id   AF-A0A8I2G253-F1
#
_cell.length_a   1.000
_cell.length_b   1.000
_cell.length_c   1.000
_cell.angle_alpha   90.00
_cell.angle_beta   90.00
_cell.angle_gamma   90.00
#
_symmetry.space_group_name_H-M   'P 1'
#
loop_
_entity.id
_entity.type
_entity.pdbx_description
1 polymer ?
#
loop_
_entity_poly.entity_id
_entity_poly.type
_entity_poly.pdbx_seq_one_letter_code
_entity_poly.pdbx_strand_id
1 'polypeptide(L)'
;MRERMCVAAKKPEEKRDGNLSKERRTNFSQPQLISPVAERILYLQRTIGNEAVQELIRSGAVQAELERSMCPLLDEEECPLTRNSQEGGVFPEHIKENYFSRFPIGAELDVADDILYHVNGANMLPERLYQGSGSCWCDTATGTPATSVTEHCAGNCVQQHENVHAGDISACCAGYKRCIDSGGANCASRWSTWVNAIRDWTECNAYTREISCLSSLIGSGCGVGGAIPAACCTTLRSELATATRRQTSHCAASSHTACPFP
;
A
#
# COMPACT_ATOMS: atom_id res chain seq x y z
N MET A 1 -1.90 -18.78 -66.66
CA MET A 1 -3.32 -18.37 -66.66
C MET A 1 -4.08 -19.35 -65.77
N ARG A 2 -4.60 -18.91 -64.63
CA ARG A 2 -5.56 -19.66 -63.81
C ARG A 2 -6.71 -18.71 -63.50
N GLU A 3 -7.89 -19.18 -63.86
CA GLU A 3 -9.15 -18.44 -63.87
C GLU A 3 -9.79 -18.39 -62.49
N ARG A 4 -10.58 -17.34 -62.31
CA ARG A 4 -11.39 -17.00 -61.14
C ARG A 4 -12.66 -17.85 -61.11
N MET A 5 -13.15 -18.20 -59.93
CA MET A 5 -14.56 -18.53 -59.70
C MET A 5 -15.08 -17.78 -58.47
N CYS A 6 -16.08 -16.92 -58.71
CA CYS A 6 -16.97 -16.35 -57.70
C CYS A 6 -18.29 -17.11 -57.74
N VAL A 7 -18.88 -17.42 -56.59
CA VAL A 7 -20.29 -17.82 -56.50
C VAL A 7 -20.91 -17.06 -55.33
N ALA A 8 -22.01 -16.36 -55.62
CA ALA A 8 -22.81 -15.61 -54.68
C ALA A 8 -24.23 -16.20 -54.54
N ALA A 9 -24.78 -15.97 -53.35
CA ALA A 9 -26.20 -15.85 -52.98
C ALA A 9 -27.09 -17.09 -52.87
N LYS A 10 -27.72 -17.23 -51.69
CA LYS A 10 -29.19 -17.25 -51.52
C LYS A 10 -29.62 -17.00 -50.06
N LYS A 11 -30.52 -16.04 -49.89
CA LYS A 11 -31.38 -15.79 -48.73
C LYS A 11 -32.71 -16.56 -48.93
N PRO A 12 -33.44 -16.96 -47.88
CA PRO A 12 -34.64 -16.19 -47.55
C PRO A 12 -35.00 -16.07 -46.04
N GLU A 13 -35.79 -15.02 -45.79
CA GLU A 13 -36.71 -14.68 -44.67
C GLU A 13 -37.64 -15.84 -44.26
N GLU A 14 -38.38 -15.88 -43.15
CA GLU A 14 -38.57 -15.15 -41.87
C GLU A 14 -39.71 -15.93 -41.17
N LYS A 15 -39.68 -16.17 -39.85
CA LYS A 15 -40.90 -16.14 -39.01
C LYS A 15 -40.63 -16.12 -37.51
N ARG A 16 -41.37 -15.21 -36.89
CA ARG A 16 -41.48 -14.74 -35.50
C ARG A 16 -42.24 -15.76 -34.62
N ASP A 17 -41.86 -15.93 -33.34
CA ASP A 17 -42.59 -15.38 -32.17
C ASP A 17 -42.18 -16.02 -30.82
N GLY A 18 -41.89 -15.13 -29.86
CA GLY A 18 -42.23 -15.18 -28.44
C GLY A 18 -41.93 -16.40 -27.58
N ASN A 19 -41.02 -16.25 -26.61
CA ASN A 19 -41.47 -16.06 -25.21
C ASN A 19 -40.36 -15.64 -24.25
N LEU A 20 -40.80 -14.82 -23.30
CA LEU A 20 -40.07 -14.15 -22.24
C LEU A 20 -39.36 -15.15 -21.30
N SER A 21 -38.03 -15.13 -21.31
CA SER A 21 -37.20 -15.72 -20.26
C SER A 21 -36.69 -14.62 -19.36
N LYS A 22 -37.28 -14.57 -18.17
CA LYS A 22 -37.05 -13.70 -17.03
C LYS A 22 -35.57 -13.69 -16.63
N GLU A 23 -34.83 -12.65 -17.04
CA GLU A 23 -33.50 -12.36 -16.50
C GLU A 23 -33.60 -12.13 -15.00
N ARG A 24 -33.14 -13.12 -14.24
CA ARG A 24 -32.91 -12.98 -12.81
C ARG A 24 -31.63 -12.16 -12.67
N ARG A 25 -31.78 -10.84 -12.52
CA ARG A 25 -30.73 -9.95 -12.02
C ARG A 25 -30.24 -10.51 -10.68
N THR A 26 -29.13 -11.22 -10.70
CA THR A 26 -28.29 -11.37 -9.52
C THR A 26 -27.61 -10.03 -9.31
N ASN A 27 -27.93 -9.38 -8.20
CA ASN A 27 -27.33 -8.15 -7.76
C ASN A 27 -25.80 -8.30 -7.79
N PHE A 28 -25.17 -7.68 -8.79
CA PHE A 28 -23.74 -7.43 -8.76
C PHE A 28 -23.47 -6.52 -7.57
N SER A 29 -22.61 -7.00 -6.69
CA SER A 29 -22.07 -6.28 -5.54
C SER A 29 -21.63 -4.88 -5.97
N GLN A 30 -22.15 -3.86 -5.28
CA GLN A 30 -21.58 -2.52 -5.33
C GLN A 30 -20.06 -2.61 -5.11
N PRO A 31 -19.25 -1.86 -5.87
CA PRO A 31 -17.87 -1.62 -5.47
C PRO A 31 -17.90 -1.03 -4.06
N GLN A 32 -17.12 -1.60 -3.14
CA GLN A 32 -16.94 -1.02 -1.82
C GLN A 32 -16.37 0.39 -2.01
N LEU A 33 -17.23 1.39 -1.89
CA LEU A 33 -16.85 2.80 -1.84
C LEU A 33 -15.87 2.91 -0.68
N ILE A 34 -14.64 3.34 -1.00
CA ILE A 34 -13.63 3.67 0.00
C ILE A 34 -14.30 4.65 0.96
N SER A 35 -14.28 4.33 2.27
CA SER A 35 -14.87 5.19 3.28
C SER A 35 -14.31 6.62 3.11
N PRO A 36 -15.15 7.68 3.16
CA PRO A 36 -14.69 9.07 3.04
C PRO A 36 -13.53 9.40 4.01
N VAL A 37 -13.47 8.69 5.12
CA VAL A 37 -12.39 8.75 6.12
C VAL A 37 -11.06 8.26 5.56
N ALA A 38 -11.08 7.14 4.85
CA ALA A 38 -9.88 6.54 4.25
C ALA A 38 -9.34 7.40 3.11
N GLU A 39 -10.20 8.01 2.29
CA GLU A 39 -9.75 8.96 1.26
C GLU A 39 -9.05 10.19 1.86
N ARG A 40 -9.56 10.70 2.98
CA ARG A 40 -8.99 11.87 3.66
C ARG A 40 -7.66 11.56 4.34
N ILE A 41 -7.52 10.38 4.94
CA ILE A 41 -6.24 9.91 5.50
C ILE A 41 -5.21 9.73 4.39
N LEU A 42 -5.58 9.11 3.26
CA LEU A 42 -4.68 8.95 2.12
C LEU A 42 -4.25 10.31 1.52
N TYR A 43 -5.15 11.29 1.51
CA TYR A 43 -4.81 12.65 1.08
C TYR A 43 -3.77 13.28 2.02
N LEU A 44 -3.98 13.23 3.34
CA LEU A 44 -3.07 13.79 4.33
C LEU A 44 -1.70 13.10 4.29
N GLN A 45 -1.67 11.77 4.12
CA GLN A 45 -0.41 11.03 3.98
C GLN A 45 0.41 11.52 2.78
N ARG A 46 -0.25 11.91 1.68
CA ARG A 46 0.43 12.48 0.50
C ARG A 46 0.86 13.93 0.68
N THR A 47 0.14 14.73 1.48
CA THR A 47 0.45 16.17 1.63
C THR A 47 1.44 16.46 2.75
N ILE A 48 1.31 15.80 3.91
CA ILE A 48 2.09 16.12 5.11
C ILE A 48 2.97 14.96 5.59
N GLY A 49 2.92 13.81 4.90
CA GLY A 49 3.71 12.63 5.24
C GLY A 49 3.12 11.80 6.38
N ASN A 50 3.50 10.53 6.41
CA ASN A 50 2.92 9.54 7.33
C ASN A 50 3.18 9.86 8.81
N GLU A 51 4.31 10.46 9.14
CA GLU A 51 4.69 10.80 10.52
C GLU A 51 3.78 11.90 11.10
N ALA A 52 3.54 12.97 10.35
CA ALA A 52 2.62 14.03 10.75
C ALA A 52 1.18 13.54 10.85
N VAL A 53 0.76 12.62 9.97
CA VAL A 53 -0.56 11.97 10.06
C VAL A 53 -0.69 11.16 11.35
N GLN A 54 0.34 10.41 11.74
CA GLN A 54 0.32 9.67 12.99
C GLN A 54 0.26 10.58 14.23
N GLU A 55 0.90 11.75 14.18
CA GLU A 55 0.81 12.75 15.25
C GLU A 55 -0.59 13.38 15.33
N LEU A 56 -1.22 13.67 14.19
CA LEU A 56 -2.60 14.14 14.12
C LEU A 56 -3.61 13.12 14.64
N ILE A 57 -3.39 11.84 14.38
CA ILE A 57 -4.20 10.76 14.93
C ILE A 57 -3.99 10.67 16.45
N ARG A 58 -2.73 10.74 16.93
CA ARG A 58 -2.40 10.68 18.37
C ARG A 58 -2.94 11.86 19.17
N SER A 59 -2.97 13.05 18.58
CA SER A 59 -3.54 14.25 19.21
C SER A 59 -5.07 14.27 19.22
N GLY A 60 -5.74 13.31 18.57
CA GLY A 60 -7.20 13.29 18.42
C GLY A 60 -7.74 14.34 17.45
N ALA A 61 -6.86 15.14 16.83
CA ALA A 61 -7.23 16.21 15.91
C ALA A 61 -7.98 15.69 14.67
N VAL A 62 -7.59 14.52 14.16
CA VAL A 62 -8.29 13.88 13.03
C VAL A 62 -9.72 13.51 13.42
N GLN A 63 -9.94 13.01 14.64
CA GLN A 63 -11.25 12.58 15.09
C GLN A 63 -12.18 13.78 15.32
N ALA A 64 -11.69 14.86 15.94
CA ALA A 64 -12.43 16.10 16.11
C ALA A 64 -12.85 16.74 14.76
N GLU A 65 -11.96 16.67 13.77
CA GLU A 65 -12.22 17.21 12.42
C GLU A 65 -13.17 16.32 11.60
N LEU A 66 -13.16 15.01 11.85
CA LEU A 66 -14.07 14.05 11.23
C LEU A 66 -15.48 14.21 11.79
N GLU A 67 -15.61 14.29 13.12
CA GLU A 67 -16.87 14.57 13.83
C GLU A 67 -17.46 15.92 13.39
N ARG A 68 -16.62 16.95 13.23
CA ARG A 68 -17.04 18.27 12.71
C ARG A 68 -17.55 18.20 11.27
N SER A 69 -16.91 17.40 10.42
CA SER A 69 -17.31 17.23 9.01
C SER A 69 -18.56 16.36 8.82
N MET A 70 -18.96 15.60 9.84
CA MET A 70 -20.16 14.75 9.85
C MET A 70 -21.40 15.44 10.46
N CYS A 71 -21.26 16.61 11.11
CA CYS A 71 -22.40 17.41 11.60
C CYS A 71 -23.29 18.14 10.54
N PRO A 72 -23.10 18.12 9.20
CA PRO A 72 -24.07 18.77 8.30
C PRO A 72 -25.36 17.97 8.03
N LEU A 73 -25.57 16.81 8.66
CA LEU A 73 -26.71 15.92 8.36
C LEU A 73 -27.74 15.78 9.49
N LEU A 74 -27.61 16.53 10.59
CA LEU A 74 -28.60 16.55 11.67
C LEU A 74 -28.91 18.01 12.04
N ASP A 75 -30.18 18.28 12.33
CA ASP A 75 -30.67 19.60 12.74
C ASP A 75 -29.84 20.16 13.91
N GLU A 76 -29.64 21.49 13.95
CA GLU A 76 -28.62 22.17 14.77
C GLU A 76 -28.75 22.01 16.30
N GLU A 77 -29.74 21.27 16.82
CA GLU A 77 -29.92 21.04 18.26
C GLU A 77 -29.28 19.75 18.81
N GLU A 78 -28.71 18.88 17.98
CA GLU A 78 -28.09 17.60 18.44
C GLU A 78 -26.58 17.46 18.17
N CYS A 79 -25.84 18.52 17.82
CA CYS A 79 -24.36 18.46 17.76
C CYS A 79 -23.79 18.81 19.17
N PRO A 80 -23.15 17.87 19.90
CA PRO A 80 -22.80 18.03 21.32
C PRO A 80 -21.64 19.01 21.60
N LEU A 81 -21.21 19.81 20.62
CA LEU A 81 -20.07 20.73 20.74
C LEU A 81 -20.44 22.17 21.14
N THR A 82 -21.71 22.51 21.35
CA THR A 82 -22.09 23.88 21.79
C THR A 82 -22.14 24.07 23.30
N ARG A 83 -21.83 23.06 24.12
CA ARG A 83 -21.83 23.20 25.58
C ARG A 83 -20.60 22.57 26.19
N ASN A 84 -19.45 23.25 26.03
CA ASN A 84 -18.34 23.31 26.99
C ASN A 84 -17.14 23.98 26.32
N SER A 85 -17.22 25.28 26.13
CA SER A 85 -16.06 26.14 25.95
C SER A 85 -16.08 27.21 27.03
N GLN A 86 -16.08 26.79 28.28
CA GLN A 86 -15.63 27.58 29.43
C GLN A 86 -15.68 26.68 30.67
N GLU A 87 -14.56 26.64 31.39
CA GLU A 87 -14.32 26.02 32.69
C GLU A 87 -13.99 24.52 32.71
N GLY A 88 -12.82 24.23 33.31
CA GLY A 88 -12.29 22.89 33.47
C GLY A 88 -13.18 22.03 34.36
N GLY A 89 -13.45 20.80 33.91
CA GLY A 89 -14.28 19.84 34.64
C GLY A 89 -14.01 18.42 34.18
N VAL A 90 -13.87 17.53 35.16
CA VAL A 90 -13.62 16.09 35.06
C VAL A 90 -14.69 15.38 34.23
N PHE A 91 -14.28 14.47 33.35
CA PHE A 91 -15.16 13.62 32.53
C PHE A 91 -15.91 12.58 33.40
N PRO A 92 -17.24 12.41 33.26
CA PRO A 92 -17.97 11.33 33.92
C PRO A 92 -17.78 9.98 33.23
N GLU A 93 -17.55 8.93 34.02
CA GLU A 93 -17.21 7.57 33.59
C GLU A 93 -18.37 6.72 33.04
N HIS A 94 -19.50 7.32 32.64
CA HIS A 94 -20.75 6.58 32.39
C HIS A 94 -21.16 6.39 30.93
N ILE A 95 -20.32 6.79 29.96
CA ILE A 95 -20.56 6.52 28.53
C ILE A 95 -19.50 5.54 28.00
N LYS A 96 -19.46 4.32 28.56
CA LYS A 96 -18.64 3.22 28.01
C LYS A 96 -19.45 1.99 27.58
N GLU A 97 -20.72 1.86 27.96
CA GLU A 97 -21.38 0.55 27.88
C GLU A 97 -22.47 0.37 26.83
N ASN A 98 -22.81 1.34 25.97
CA ASN A 98 -23.99 1.18 25.08
C ASN A 98 -23.79 1.41 23.58
N TYR A 99 -22.58 1.30 23.04
CA TYR A 99 -22.36 1.37 21.58
C TYR A 99 -21.54 0.23 20.98
N PHE A 100 -21.26 -0.83 21.74
CA PHE A 100 -20.36 -1.92 21.31
C PHE A 100 -21.05 -3.22 20.85
N SER A 101 -22.37 -3.24 20.72
CA SER A 101 -23.13 -4.48 20.49
C SER A 101 -23.96 -4.46 19.21
N ARG A 102 -23.30 -4.26 18.06
CA ARG A 102 -23.84 -4.69 16.76
C ARG A 102 -22.82 -4.54 15.63
N PHE A 103 -21.90 -5.50 15.44
CA PHE A 103 -21.45 -5.95 14.12
C PHE A 103 -20.73 -7.32 14.26
N PRO A 104 -21.05 -8.33 13.44
CA PRO A 104 -20.45 -9.65 13.53
C PRO A 104 -19.05 -9.69 12.92
N ILE A 105 -18.15 -10.34 13.66
CA ILE A 105 -16.77 -10.70 13.31
C ILE A 105 -16.82 -11.74 12.19
N GLY A 106 -16.11 -11.49 11.09
CA GLY A 106 -16.04 -12.43 9.96
C GLY A 106 -15.48 -11.82 8.68
N ALA A 107 -14.37 -11.09 8.76
CA ALA A 107 -13.52 -10.77 7.62
C ALA A 107 -12.09 -10.58 8.14
N GLU A 108 -11.23 -11.54 7.83
CA GLU A 108 -9.80 -11.54 8.11
C GLU A 108 -9.17 -10.43 7.27
N LEU A 109 -8.92 -9.28 7.89
CA LEU A 109 -8.23 -8.13 7.32
C LEU A 109 -6.76 -8.21 7.71
N ASP A 110 -5.92 -8.62 6.76
CA ASP A 110 -4.45 -8.62 6.81
C ASP A 110 -3.87 -7.18 6.83
N VAL A 111 -4.29 -6.36 7.78
CA VAL A 111 -3.81 -4.98 7.95
C VAL A 111 -3.54 -4.70 9.43
N ALA A 112 -2.56 -5.41 10.01
CA ALA A 112 -1.88 -4.97 11.23
C ALA A 112 -0.62 -5.82 11.47
N ASP A 113 0.51 -5.38 10.94
CA ASP A 113 1.82 -5.78 11.51
C ASP A 113 2.83 -4.62 11.56
N ASP A 114 2.36 -3.35 11.47
CA ASP A 114 3.26 -2.18 11.58
C ASP A 114 2.78 -1.08 12.53
N ILE A 115 1.66 -1.28 13.25
CA ILE A 115 1.26 -0.39 14.34
C ILE A 115 0.56 -1.19 15.44
N LEU A 116 1.34 -1.77 16.36
CA LEU A 116 1.01 -1.77 17.79
C LEU A 116 2.22 -2.23 18.61
N TYR A 117 2.78 -1.32 19.40
CA TYR A 117 2.84 -1.43 20.87
C TYR A 117 3.79 -0.35 21.41
N HIS A 118 3.30 0.45 22.35
CA HIS A 118 3.67 0.29 23.77
C HIS A 118 2.74 1.10 24.68
N VAL A 119 2.16 0.43 25.68
CA VAL A 119 1.65 1.05 26.90
C VAL A 119 2.46 0.43 28.06
N ASN A 120 3.14 1.32 28.78
CA ASN A 120 3.89 1.24 30.04
C ASN A 120 4.04 -0.09 30.83
N GLY A 121 5.28 -0.36 31.27
CA GLY A 121 5.52 -0.84 32.64
C GLY A 121 6.53 -1.98 32.85
N ALA A 122 7.80 -1.60 33.07
CA ALA A 122 8.83 -2.30 33.83
C ALA A 122 9.54 -3.56 33.26
N ASN A 123 10.88 -3.49 33.42
CA ASN A 123 11.91 -4.54 33.39
C ASN A 123 12.59 -4.86 32.06
N MET A 124 13.83 -4.34 31.94
CA MET A 124 14.96 -4.73 31.07
C MET A 124 14.62 -5.51 29.79
N LEU A 125 14.62 -4.82 28.64
CA LEU A 125 14.72 -5.46 27.33
C LEU A 125 16.04 -5.04 26.66
N PRO A 126 16.81 -5.98 26.09
CA PRO A 126 18.05 -5.65 25.37
C PRO A 126 17.71 -4.81 24.12
N GLU A 127 18.65 -3.97 23.72
CA GLU A 127 18.66 -3.16 22.50
C GLU A 127 17.69 -3.65 21.41
N ARG A 128 16.67 -2.85 21.10
CA ARG A 128 15.88 -3.04 19.87
C ARG A 128 16.83 -2.88 18.67
N LEU A 129 17.26 -3.98 18.09
CA LEU A 129 18.01 -3.99 16.83
C LEU A 129 17.01 -3.73 15.69
N TYR A 130 16.97 -2.49 15.23
CA TYR A 130 16.22 -2.03 14.06
C TYR A 130 16.49 -2.94 12.84
N GLN A 131 15.43 -3.36 12.12
CA GLN A 131 15.43 -4.53 11.20
C GLN A 131 15.32 -4.15 9.71
N GLY A 132 16.12 -3.18 9.29
CA GLY A 132 16.19 -2.76 7.90
C GLY A 132 14.96 -2.00 7.39
N SER A 133 15.19 -0.97 6.58
CA SER A 133 14.13 -0.23 5.89
C SER A 133 14.69 0.40 4.62
N GLY A 134 13.97 0.26 3.52
CA GLY A 134 14.39 0.74 2.22
C GLY A 134 13.32 1.62 1.60
N SER A 135 13.74 2.56 0.76
CA SER A 135 12.85 3.38 -0.06
C SER A 135 13.53 3.75 -1.35
N CYS A 136 12.82 3.60 -2.46
CA CYS A 136 13.24 4.02 -3.79
C CYS A 136 12.23 5.02 -4.38
N TRP A 137 12.72 6.13 -4.91
CA TRP A 137 11.90 7.15 -5.58
C TRP A 137 12.59 7.69 -6.83
N CYS A 138 11.84 8.35 -7.71
CA CYS A 138 12.42 9.09 -8.83
C CYS A 138 12.80 10.50 -8.37
N ASP A 139 14.08 10.85 -8.42
CA ASP A 139 14.53 12.22 -8.21
C ASP A 139 14.20 13.05 -9.46
N THR A 140 13.23 13.94 -9.33
CA THR A 140 12.75 14.80 -10.43
C THR A 140 13.68 15.96 -10.74
N ALA A 141 14.74 16.19 -9.97
CA ALA A 141 15.78 17.14 -10.35
C ALA A 141 16.73 16.54 -11.39
N THR A 142 17.05 15.25 -11.24
CA THR A 142 18.06 14.54 -12.05
C THR A 142 17.45 13.61 -13.10
N GLY A 143 16.20 13.16 -12.91
CA GLY A 143 15.58 12.11 -13.71
C GLY A 143 16.18 10.73 -13.48
N THR A 144 16.85 10.54 -12.34
CA THR A 144 17.42 9.25 -11.92
C THR A 144 16.75 8.75 -10.64
N PRO A 145 16.59 7.43 -10.47
CA PRO A 145 16.12 6.88 -9.21
C PRO A 145 17.13 7.15 -8.09
N ALA A 146 16.61 7.42 -6.89
CA ALA A 146 17.38 7.55 -5.67
C ALA A 146 16.84 6.57 -4.63
N THR A 147 17.73 6.10 -3.76
CA THR A 147 17.43 5.12 -2.71
C THR A 147 17.88 5.64 -1.36
N SER A 148 17.13 5.31 -0.30
CA SER A 148 17.53 5.48 1.09
C SER A 148 17.38 4.14 1.79
N VAL A 149 18.41 3.74 2.52
CA VAL A 149 18.45 2.43 3.16
C VAL A 149 18.94 2.53 4.59
N THR A 150 18.32 1.73 5.44
CA THR A 150 18.93 1.23 6.66
C THR A 150 19.07 -0.27 6.49
N GLU A 151 20.27 -0.78 6.72
CA GLU A 151 20.54 -2.20 6.52
C GLU A 151 20.08 -3.06 7.69
N HIS A 152 20.03 -4.36 7.43
CA HIS A 152 19.98 -5.38 8.46
C HIS A 152 21.23 -5.28 9.37
N CYS A 153 21.21 -6.02 10.48
CA CYS A 153 22.34 -6.08 11.42
C CYS A 153 23.67 -6.54 10.80
N ALA A 154 23.66 -7.12 9.59
CA ALA A 154 24.84 -7.42 8.79
C ALA A 154 24.49 -7.46 7.29
N GLY A 155 25.50 -7.24 6.45
CA GLY A 155 25.37 -7.29 4.99
C GLY A 155 24.79 -6.00 4.39
N ASN A 156 24.33 -6.09 3.15
CA ASN A 156 23.74 -4.98 2.40
C ASN A 156 22.48 -5.41 1.62
N CYS A 157 21.69 -6.31 2.20
CA CYS A 157 20.59 -6.93 1.46
C CYS A 157 19.43 -5.95 1.20
N VAL A 158 19.23 -4.93 2.04
CA VAL A 158 18.24 -3.88 1.80
C VAL A 158 18.67 -2.99 0.64
N GLN A 159 19.95 -2.59 0.56
CA GLN A 159 20.45 -1.87 -0.61
C GLN A 159 20.34 -2.68 -1.89
N GLN A 160 20.57 -3.99 -1.83
CA GLN A 160 20.38 -4.84 -2.99
C GLN A 160 18.91 -4.94 -3.41
N HIS A 161 17.97 -4.91 -2.46
CA HIS A 161 16.54 -4.81 -2.71
C HIS A 161 16.21 -3.49 -3.42
N GLU A 162 16.58 -2.35 -2.84
CA GLU A 162 16.28 -1.02 -3.40
C GLU A 162 16.95 -0.78 -4.76
N ASN A 163 18.12 -1.38 -5.01
CA ASN A 163 18.76 -1.32 -6.32
C ASN A 163 17.94 -1.98 -7.42
N VAL A 164 17.13 -2.99 -7.09
CA VAL A 164 16.20 -3.60 -8.05
C VAL A 164 15.11 -2.61 -8.41
N HIS A 165 14.47 -1.98 -7.41
CA HIS A 165 13.50 -0.91 -7.67
C HIS A 165 14.07 0.21 -8.52
N ALA A 166 15.28 0.67 -8.18
CA ALA A 166 15.98 1.69 -8.95
C ALA A 166 16.21 1.25 -10.40
N GLY A 167 16.67 0.02 -10.63
CA GLY A 167 16.84 -0.56 -11.97
C GLY A 167 15.52 -0.60 -12.74
N ASP A 168 14.48 -1.16 -12.12
CA ASP A 168 13.15 -1.37 -12.67
C ASP A 168 12.48 -0.07 -13.14
N ILE A 169 12.64 1.03 -12.37
CA ILE A 169 12.00 2.32 -12.69
C ILE A 169 12.90 3.29 -13.47
N SER A 170 14.18 2.98 -13.65
CA SER A 170 15.21 3.90 -14.19
C SER A 170 14.81 4.60 -15.50
N ALA A 171 14.48 3.81 -16.53
CA ALA A 171 14.10 4.34 -17.83
C ALA A 171 12.85 5.22 -17.76
N CYS A 172 11.87 4.80 -16.95
CA CYS A 172 10.62 5.53 -16.80
C CYS A 172 10.79 6.83 -15.98
N CYS A 173 11.69 6.84 -14.99
CA CYS A 173 12.05 8.03 -14.23
C CYS A 173 12.68 9.10 -15.13
N ALA A 174 13.56 8.69 -16.07
CA ALA A 174 14.11 9.61 -17.07
C ALA A 174 13.02 10.17 -18.00
N GLY A 175 12.05 9.35 -18.42
CA GLY A 175 10.89 9.80 -19.19
C GLY A 175 9.96 10.74 -18.41
N TYR A 176 9.76 10.47 -17.13
CA TYR A 176 8.99 11.33 -16.23
C TYR A 176 9.64 12.72 -16.09
N LYS A 177 10.98 12.77 -15.93
CA LYS A 177 11.74 14.03 -15.95
C LYS A 177 11.55 14.79 -17.26
N ARG A 178 11.67 14.12 -18.41
CA ARG A 178 11.43 14.76 -19.73
C ARG A 178 10.01 15.34 -19.83
N CYS A 179 9.01 14.65 -19.28
CA CYS A 179 7.64 15.16 -19.22
C CYS A 179 7.57 16.46 -18.41
N ILE A 180 8.19 16.51 -17.23
CA ILE A 180 8.24 17.71 -16.39
C ILE A 180 8.95 18.86 -17.12
N ASP A 181 10.13 18.60 -17.68
CA ASP A 181 10.96 19.63 -18.33
C ASP A 181 10.31 20.26 -19.56
N SER A 182 9.53 19.47 -20.29
CA SER A 182 8.79 19.95 -21.46
C SER A 182 7.47 20.66 -21.12
N GLY A 183 7.12 20.77 -19.82
CA GLY A 183 5.82 21.31 -19.40
C GLY A 183 4.65 20.40 -19.78
N GLY A 184 4.89 19.08 -19.87
CA GLY A 184 3.88 18.10 -20.24
C GLY A 184 2.71 18.06 -19.27
N ALA A 185 1.52 17.76 -19.79
CA ALA A 185 0.32 17.64 -18.96
C ALA A 185 0.31 16.32 -18.15
N ASN A 186 -0.20 16.40 -16.92
CA ASN A 186 -0.51 15.26 -16.05
C ASN A 186 0.69 14.33 -15.74
N CYS A 187 1.93 14.82 -15.81
CA CYS A 187 3.12 13.99 -15.58
C CYS A 187 3.08 13.29 -14.22
N ALA A 188 2.82 14.02 -13.13
CA ALA A 188 2.80 13.44 -11.78
C ALA A 188 1.70 12.38 -11.59
N SER A 189 0.50 12.63 -12.14
CA SER A 189 -0.60 11.66 -12.08
C SER A 189 -0.28 10.40 -12.87
N ARG A 190 0.24 10.53 -14.10
CA ARG A 190 0.66 9.38 -14.92
C ARG A 190 1.76 8.57 -14.25
N TRP A 191 2.74 9.25 -13.64
CA TRP A 191 3.80 8.60 -12.87
C TRP A 191 3.21 7.80 -11.71
N SER A 192 2.43 8.44 -10.85
CA SER A 192 1.82 7.80 -9.67
C SER A 192 0.93 6.61 -10.05
N THR A 193 0.10 6.74 -11.08
CA THR A 193 -0.72 5.62 -11.59
C THR A 193 0.15 4.46 -12.05
N TRP A 194 1.22 4.74 -12.79
CA TRP A 194 2.10 3.69 -13.30
C TRP A 194 2.92 3.01 -12.20
N VAL A 195 3.59 3.74 -11.29
CA VAL A 195 4.35 3.10 -10.20
C VAL A 195 3.47 2.24 -9.30
N ASN A 196 2.22 2.67 -9.05
CA ASN A 196 1.27 1.83 -8.32
C ASN A 196 0.89 0.56 -9.09
N ALA A 197 0.71 0.65 -10.41
CA ALA A 197 0.36 -0.47 -11.26
C ALA A 197 1.47 -1.52 -11.40
N ILE A 198 2.74 -1.12 -11.25
CA ILE A 198 3.90 -2.03 -11.34
C ILE A 198 4.46 -2.45 -9.97
N ARG A 199 3.88 -1.97 -8.86
CA ARG A 199 4.40 -2.20 -7.51
C ARG A 199 4.66 -3.67 -7.24
N ASP A 200 3.66 -4.52 -7.42
CA ASP A 200 3.80 -5.95 -7.12
C ASP A 200 4.82 -6.65 -8.04
N TRP A 201 4.99 -6.17 -9.28
CA TRP A 201 6.03 -6.68 -10.17
C TRP A 201 7.44 -6.30 -9.68
N THR A 202 7.67 -5.03 -9.31
CA THR A 202 9.00 -4.61 -8.86
C THR A 202 9.36 -5.15 -7.47
N GLU A 203 8.39 -5.25 -6.55
CA GLU A 203 8.56 -5.89 -5.24
C GLU A 203 8.87 -7.38 -5.36
N CYS A 204 8.22 -8.10 -6.29
CA CYS A 204 8.54 -9.49 -6.60
C CYS A 204 10.01 -9.65 -7.01
N ASN A 205 10.50 -8.79 -7.91
CA ASN A 205 11.90 -8.80 -8.35
C ASN A 205 12.85 -8.46 -7.18
N ALA A 206 12.53 -7.44 -6.40
CA ALA A 206 13.37 -6.93 -5.32
C ALA A 206 13.50 -7.95 -4.17
N TYR A 207 12.39 -8.54 -3.71
CA TYR A 207 12.45 -9.60 -2.72
C TYR A 207 13.14 -10.86 -3.23
N THR A 208 13.04 -11.18 -4.51
CA THR A 208 13.82 -12.29 -5.11
C THR A 208 15.32 -12.07 -4.91
N ARG A 209 15.79 -10.82 -5.11
CA ARG A 209 17.19 -10.46 -4.88
C ARG A 209 17.56 -10.50 -3.39
N GLU A 210 16.69 -9.97 -2.53
CA GLU A 210 16.93 -9.93 -1.08
C GLU A 210 17.00 -11.33 -0.46
N ILE A 211 16.10 -12.24 -0.83
CA ILE A 211 16.10 -13.64 -0.37
C ILE A 211 17.42 -14.33 -0.72
N SER A 212 17.91 -14.12 -1.95
CA SER A 212 19.21 -14.68 -2.38
C SER A 212 20.37 -14.11 -1.55
N CYS A 213 20.34 -12.81 -1.23
CA CYS A 213 21.34 -12.16 -0.41
C CYS A 213 21.32 -12.69 1.03
N LEU A 214 20.15 -12.68 1.67
CA LEU A 214 19.96 -13.16 3.05
C LEU A 214 20.34 -14.63 3.19
N SER A 215 19.91 -15.49 2.26
CA SER A 215 20.25 -16.92 2.28
C SER A 215 21.77 -17.14 2.20
N SER A 216 22.45 -16.39 1.33
CA SER A 216 23.91 -16.46 1.19
C SER A 216 24.62 -15.97 2.44
N LEU A 217 24.21 -14.82 2.98
CA LEU A 217 24.77 -14.19 4.17
C LEU A 217 24.64 -15.10 5.40
N ILE A 218 23.45 -15.68 5.61
CA ILE A 218 23.19 -16.65 6.68
C ILE A 218 24.04 -17.90 6.46
N GLY A 219 24.07 -18.45 5.24
CA GLY A 219 24.84 -19.65 4.92
C GLY A 219 26.33 -19.50 5.18
N SER A 220 26.92 -18.34 4.87
CA SER A 220 28.35 -18.09 5.08
C SER A 220 28.71 -17.59 6.49
N GLY A 221 27.79 -16.89 7.15
CA GLY A 221 28.09 -16.13 8.37
C GLY A 221 27.51 -16.71 9.66
N CYS A 222 26.45 -17.52 9.58
CA CYS A 222 25.69 -17.99 10.74
C CYS A 222 25.95 -19.47 11.05
N GLY A 223 27.11 -19.73 11.66
CA GLY A 223 27.50 -21.07 12.13
C GLY A 223 28.35 -21.00 13.41
N VAL A 224 28.76 -22.16 13.93
CA VAL A 224 29.69 -22.24 15.06
C VAL A 224 31.02 -21.63 14.63
N GLY A 225 31.46 -20.55 15.29
CA GLY A 225 32.63 -19.77 14.90
C GLY A 225 32.42 -18.84 13.69
N GLY A 226 31.16 -18.63 13.27
CA GLY A 226 30.83 -17.69 12.21
C GLY A 226 31.08 -16.23 12.60
N ALA A 227 31.31 -15.37 11.60
CA ALA A 227 31.63 -13.96 11.80
C ALA A 227 30.43 -13.11 12.23
N ILE A 228 29.19 -13.61 12.05
CA ILE A 228 27.97 -12.88 12.39
C ILE A 228 27.52 -13.30 13.81
N PRO A 229 27.26 -12.35 14.72
CA PRO A 229 26.77 -12.66 16.06
C PRO A 229 25.47 -13.49 16.03
N ALA A 230 25.33 -14.42 16.97
CA ALA A 230 24.17 -15.32 17.03
C ALA A 230 22.83 -14.58 17.08
N ALA A 231 22.75 -13.45 17.81
CA ALA A 231 21.57 -12.60 17.85
C ALA A 231 21.21 -12.03 16.46
N CYS A 232 22.21 -11.55 15.72
CA CYS A 232 22.00 -11.06 14.35
C CYS A 232 21.56 -12.20 13.41
N CYS A 233 22.12 -13.40 13.56
CA CYS A 233 21.69 -14.58 12.80
C CYS A 233 20.23 -14.98 13.05
N THR A 234 19.71 -14.78 14.26
CA THR A 234 18.28 -14.98 14.54
C THR A 234 17.44 -13.95 13.79
N THR A 235 17.82 -12.67 13.83
CA THR A 235 17.13 -11.59 13.10
C THR A 235 17.15 -11.85 11.60
N LEU A 236 18.30 -12.14 10.99
CA LEU A 236 18.42 -12.39 9.55
C LEU A 236 17.54 -13.56 9.08
N ARG A 237 17.40 -14.62 9.89
CA ARG A 237 16.49 -15.74 9.57
C ARG A 237 15.02 -15.34 9.62
N SER A 238 14.65 -14.47 10.57
CA SER A 238 13.31 -13.88 10.63
C SER A 238 13.03 -13.04 9.37
N GLU A 239 14.00 -12.19 8.99
CA GLU A 239 13.90 -11.37 7.77
C GLU A 239 13.78 -12.22 6.51
N LEU A 240 14.57 -13.30 6.39
CA LEU A 240 14.47 -14.22 5.26
C LEU A 240 13.06 -14.83 5.15
N ALA A 241 12.46 -15.22 6.27
CA ALA A 241 11.11 -15.76 6.28
C ALA A 241 10.08 -14.69 5.88
N THR A 242 10.22 -13.45 6.35
CA THR A 242 9.36 -12.31 5.97
C THR A 242 9.49 -11.98 4.49
N ALA A 243 10.72 -11.83 3.98
CA ALA A 243 11.01 -11.59 2.57
C ALA A 243 10.42 -12.70 1.69
N THR A 244 10.51 -13.96 2.10
CA THR A 244 9.91 -15.10 1.38
C THR A 244 8.39 -15.01 1.30
N ARG A 245 7.71 -14.64 2.39
CA ARG A 245 6.25 -14.43 2.39
C ARG A 245 5.85 -13.27 1.48
N ARG A 246 6.55 -12.14 1.57
CA ARG A 246 6.28 -10.95 0.73
C ARG A 246 6.53 -11.22 -0.74
N GLN A 247 7.63 -11.88 -1.09
CA GLN A 247 7.91 -12.33 -2.46
C GLN A 247 6.75 -13.16 -3.00
N THR A 248 6.30 -14.17 -2.25
CA THR A 248 5.21 -15.05 -2.68
C THR A 248 3.93 -14.25 -2.97
N SER A 249 3.58 -13.32 -2.08
CA SER A 249 2.41 -12.44 -2.25
C SER A 249 2.52 -11.53 -3.48
N HIS A 250 3.61 -10.78 -3.61
CA HIS A 250 3.82 -9.84 -4.72
C HIS A 250 3.97 -10.55 -6.07
N CYS A 251 4.67 -11.69 -6.13
CA CYS A 251 4.81 -12.44 -7.37
C CYS A 251 3.48 -13.02 -7.85
N ALA A 252 2.59 -13.44 -6.94
CA ALA A 252 1.26 -13.93 -7.29
C ALA A 252 0.36 -12.83 -7.88
N ALA A 253 0.53 -11.58 -7.43
CA ALA A 253 -0.20 -10.41 -7.92
C ALA A 253 0.54 -9.65 -9.04
N SER A 254 1.73 -10.12 -9.45
CA SER A 254 2.61 -9.35 -10.33
C SER A 254 1.99 -9.13 -11.72
N SER A 255 1.95 -7.86 -12.12
CA SER A 255 1.55 -7.45 -13.46
C SER A 255 2.52 -6.38 -13.94
N HIS A 256 3.10 -6.60 -15.12
CA HIS A 256 3.99 -5.62 -15.74
C HIS A 256 3.17 -4.70 -16.66
N THR A 257 3.28 -3.40 -16.41
CA THR A 257 2.64 -2.35 -17.22
C THR A 257 3.72 -1.49 -17.88
N ALA A 258 3.60 -1.25 -19.19
CA ALA A 258 4.55 -0.41 -19.90
C ALA A 258 4.61 1.01 -19.31
N CYS A 259 5.81 1.58 -19.27
CA CYS A 259 6.02 2.97 -18.86
C CYS A 259 5.19 3.92 -19.74
N PRO A 260 4.43 4.87 -19.15
CA PRO A 260 3.62 5.80 -19.92
C PRO A 260 4.47 6.92 -20.53
N PHE A 261 5.74 7.07 -20.18
CA PHE A 261 6.62 8.13 -20.66
C PHE A 261 7.53 7.60 -21.79
N PRO A 262 7.56 8.28 -22.95
CA PRO A 262 8.48 7.96 -24.03
C PRO A 262 9.93 8.39 -23.71
#